data_AF-R4XD50-F1
#
_entry.id   AF-R4XD50-F1
#
_cell.length_a   1.000
_cell.length_b   1.000
_cell.length_c   1.000
_cell.angle_alpha   90.00
_cell.angle_beta   90.00
_cell.angle_gamma   90.00
#
_symmetry.space_group_name_H-M   'P 1'
#
loop_
_entity.id
_entity.type
_entity.pdbx_description
1 polymer ?
#
loop_
_entity_poly.entity_id
_entity_poly.type
_entity_poly.pdbx_seq_one_letter_code
_entity_poly.pdbx_strand_id
1 'polypeptide(L)'
;MSTSTEFRDVYHSPLIITSFGASAVLLFGLTDSPLSQPTHFVFGHFFSALVGVCITRLFVLNPRYQGYLDNTEYHPTTFICGGLSMATSLTVMALLGVIHPPAGATGLNAAVQANVVSLSWRYLPTILASSAIMLAFACLFNNLGRQRYPTFWIDPNLQLVEPISKEEEA
;
A
#
# COMPACT_ATOMS: atom_id res chain seq x y z
N MET A 1 -24.56 -10.02 -10.24
CA MET A 1 -23.78 -8.77 -10.41
C MET A 1 -22.58 -9.12 -11.26
N SER A 2 -22.56 -8.76 -12.55
CA SER A 2 -21.42 -9.10 -13.41
C SER A 2 -20.27 -8.16 -13.09
N THR A 3 -19.19 -8.68 -12.53
CA THR A 3 -17.95 -7.93 -12.26
C THR A 3 -16.96 -8.06 -13.42
N SER A 4 -17.42 -8.53 -14.58
CA SER A 4 -16.67 -8.61 -15.84
C SER A 4 -16.43 -7.21 -16.39
N THR A 5 -15.19 -6.74 -16.30
CA THR A 5 -14.72 -5.59 -17.05
C THR A 5 -13.65 -6.07 -18.02
N GLU A 6 -13.55 -5.47 -19.20
CA GLU A 6 -12.52 -5.79 -20.20
C GLU A 6 -11.12 -5.82 -19.58
N PHE A 7 -10.84 -4.89 -18.66
CA PHE A 7 -9.56 -4.85 -17.94
C PHE A 7 -9.36 -6.09 -17.04
N ARG A 8 -10.39 -6.55 -16.34
CA ARG A 8 -10.30 -7.75 -15.48
C ARG A 8 -10.13 -9.01 -16.32
N ASP A 9 -10.88 -9.12 -17.40
CA ASP A 9 -10.91 -10.34 -18.19
C ASP A 9 -9.61 -10.48 -19.02
N VAL A 10 -9.00 -9.36 -19.44
CA VAL A 10 -7.69 -9.33 -20.13
C VAL A 10 -6.50 -9.45 -19.17
N TYR A 11 -6.55 -8.81 -17.99
CA TYR A 11 -5.38 -8.70 -17.09
C TYR A 11 -5.50 -9.48 -15.78
N HIS A 12 -6.60 -10.19 -15.57
CA HIS A 12 -6.92 -10.93 -14.34
C HIS A 12 -6.78 -10.10 -13.05
N SER A 13 -7.01 -8.79 -13.14
CA SER A 13 -6.84 -7.87 -12.01
C SER A 13 -7.69 -8.31 -10.80
N PRO A 14 -7.16 -8.23 -9.57
CA PRO A 14 -7.98 -8.42 -8.37
C PRO A 14 -9.16 -7.44 -8.36
N LEU A 15 -10.34 -7.95 -7.99
CA LEU A 15 -11.53 -7.13 -7.78
C LEU A 15 -11.43 -6.30 -6.50
N ILE A 16 -10.78 -6.86 -5.47
CA ILE A 16 -10.68 -6.24 -4.15
C ILE A 16 -9.23 -6.31 -3.72
N ILE A 17 -8.68 -5.16 -3.32
CA ILE A 17 -7.37 -5.07 -2.69
C ILE A 17 -7.63 -4.80 -1.20
N THR A 18 -7.42 -5.81 -0.37
CA THR A 18 -7.80 -5.81 1.06
C THR A 18 -7.15 -4.68 1.87
N SER A 19 -5.99 -4.18 1.44
CA SER A 19 -5.34 -3.03 2.08
C SER A 19 -6.23 -1.78 2.10
N PHE A 20 -7.01 -1.54 1.04
CA PHE A 20 -7.91 -0.39 0.97
C PHE A 20 -9.09 -0.50 1.94
N GLY A 21 -9.47 -1.70 2.36
CA GLY A 21 -10.45 -1.88 3.43
C GLY A 21 -9.96 -1.32 4.76
N ALA A 22 -8.70 -1.60 5.12
CA ALA A 22 -8.08 -1.02 6.31
C ALA A 22 -7.83 0.49 6.15
N SER A 23 -7.46 0.96 4.94
CA SER A 23 -7.39 2.40 4.64
C SER A 23 -8.74 3.09 4.84
N ALA A 24 -9.86 2.41 4.55
CA ALA A 24 -11.20 2.98 4.73
C ALA A 24 -11.49 3.27 6.20
N VAL A 25 -11.09 2.36 7.10
CA VAL A 25 -11.23 2.57 8.54
C VAL A 25 -10.47 3.82 8.98
N LEU A 26 -9.27 4.07 8.44
CA LEU A 26 -8.51 5.29 8.75
C LEU A 26 -9.14 6.54 8.12
N LEU A 27 -9.43 6.52 6.82
CA LEU A 27 -9.89 7.69 6.07
C LEU A 27 -11.30 8.15 6.47
N PHE A 28 -12.16 7.25 6.94
CA PHE A 28 -13.55 7.58 7.31
C PHE A 28 -13.82 7.48 8.81
N GLY A 29 -13.03 6.69 9.56
CA GLY A 29 -13.20 6.49 11.00
C GLY A 29 -12.23 7.31 11.86
N LEU A 30 -11.04 7.64 11.34
CA LEU A 30 -9.97 8.35 12.06
C LEU A 30 -9.41 9.50 11.19
N THR A 31 -10.29 10.38 10.76
CA THR A 31 -10.02 11.53 9.87
C THR A 31 -9.01 12.54 10.42
N ASP A 32 -8.96 12.70 11.75
CA ASP A 32 -8.01 13.59 12.43
C ASP A 32 -6.61 12.99 12.59
N SER A 33 -6.44 11.70 12.30
CA SER A 33 -5.13 11.04 12.42
C SER A 33 -4.15 11.58 11.37
N PRO A 34 -2.87 11.83 11.72
CA PRO A 34 -1.85 12.17 10.73
C PRO A 34 -1.65 11.03 9.70
N LEU A 35 -1.88 9.78 10.09
CA LEU A 35 -1.71 8.60 9.21
C LEU A 35 -2.82 8.44 8.17
N SER A 36 -3.95 9.12 8.34
CA SER A 36 -5.07 9.11 7.38
C SER A 36 -5.00 10.27 6.39
N GLN A 37 -4.00 11.17 6.52
CA GLN A 37 -3.86 12.32 5.63
C GLN A 37 -3.41 11.90 4.21
N PRO A 38 -3.71 12.72 3.18
CA PRO A 38 -3.57 12.33 1.78
C PRO A 38 -2.17 11.90 1.38
N THR A 39 -1.14 12.59 1.88
CA THR A 39 0.27 12.28 1.56
C THR A 39 0.67 10.91 2.10
N HIS A 40 0.32 10.60 3.35
CA HIS A 40 0.61 9.29 3.95
C HIS A 40 -0.14 8.19 3.20
N PHE A 41 -1.43 8.39 2.94
CA PHE A 41 -2.25 7.42 2.21
C PHE A 41 -1.72 7.13 0.81
N VAL A 42 -1.56 8.16 -0.05
CA VAL A 42 -1.19 7.96 -1.46
C VAL A 42 0.26 7.48 -1.58
N PHE A 43 1.21 8.15 -0.92
CA PHE A 43 2.62 7.75 -1.03
C PHE A 43 2.92 6.47 -0.30
N GLY A 44 2.28 6.20 0.85
CA GLY A 44 2.42 4.93 1.54
C GLY A 44 2.05 3.76 0.63
N HIS A 45 0.88 3.83 -0.03
CA HIS A 45 0.45 2.80 -0.98
C HIS A 45 1.37 2.72 -2.20
N PHE A 46 1.79 3.86 -2.76
CA PHE A 46 2.67 3.90 -3.93
C PHE A 46 4.04 3.26 -3.65
N PHE A 47 4.73 3.69 -2.58
CA PHE A 47 6.05 3.16 -2.25
C PHE A 47 5.97 1.69 -1.83
N SER A 48 4.94 1.29 -1.09
CA SER A 48 4.75 -0.13 -0.77
C SER A 48 4.52 -0.98 -2.03
N ALA A 49 3.69 -0.52 -2.97
CA ALA A 49 3.47 -1.21 -4.23
C ALA A 49 4.76 -1.28 -5.07
N LEU A 50 5.51 -0.18 -5.16
CA LEU A 50 6.78 -0.11 -5.88
C LEU A 50 7.81 -1.09 -5.31
N VAL A 51 8.03 -1.06 -3.99
CA VAL A 51 9.00 -1.92 -3.30
C VAL A 51 8.59 -3.38 -3.42
N GLY A 52 7.31 -3.70 -3.17
CA GLY A 52 6.79 -5.06 -3.32
C GLY A 52 6.96 -5.60 -4.75
N VAL A 53 6.62 -4.81 -5.77
CA VAL A 53 6.85 -5.21 -7.17
C VAL A 53 8.33 -5.40 -7.45
N CYS A 54 9.21 -4.49 -7.03
CA CYS A 54 10.66 -4.63 -7.23
C CYS A 54 11.18 -5.95 -6.65
N ILE A 55 10.83 -6.27 -5.42
CA ILE A 55 11.27 -7.50 -4.74
C ILE A 55 10.72 -8.73 -5.46
N THR A 56 9.41 -8.77 -5.74
CA THR A 56 8.80 -9.87 -6.47
C THR A 56 9.47 -10.08 -7.83
N ARG A 57 9.78 -8.99 -8.56
CA ARG A 57 10.45 -9.09 -9.87
C ARG A 57 11.85 -9.65 -9.76
N LEU A 58 12.61 -9.33 -8.71
CA LEU A 58 13.91 -9.95 -8.45
C LEU A 58 13.79 -11.46 -8.18
N PHE A 59 12.77 -11.88 -7.44
CA PHE A 59 12.52 -13.31 -7.19
C PHE A 59 12.09 -14.06 -8.46
N VAL A 60 11.25 -13.45 -9.30
CA VAL A 60 10.79 -14.02 -10.58
C VAL A 60 11.92 -14.23 -11.60
N LEU A 61 13.05 -13.55 -11.46
CA LEU A 61 14.25 -13.80 -12.30
C LEU A 61 14.81 -15.22 -12.10
N ASN A 62 14.54 -15.86 -10.96
CA ASN A 62 14.87 -17.25 -10.74
C ASN A 62 13.79 -18.14 -11.41
N PRO A 63 14.12 -18.97 -12.41
CA PRO A 63 13.15 -19.83 -13.08
C PRO A 63 12.39 -20.77 -12.14
N ARG A 64 12.99 -21.14 -11.00
CA ARG A 64 12.34 -21.96 -9.97
C ARG A 64 11.18 -21.23 -9.26
N TYR A 65 11.11 -19.91 -9.35
CA TYR A 65 10.07 -19.11 -8.70
C TYR A 65 8.74 -19.10 -9.50
N GLN A 66 8.80 -19.34 -10.82
CA GLN A 66 7.63 -19.22 -11.71
C GLN A 66 6.56 -20.30 -11.49
N GLY A 67 6.93 -21.47 -10.94
CA GLY A 67 5.97 -22.54 -10.61
C GLY A 67 5.08 -22.24 -9.40
N TYR A 68 5.38 -21.21 -8.61
CA TYR A 68 4.72 -20.91 -7.33
C TYR A 68 3.59 -19.88 -7.43
N LEU A 69 3.20 -19.52 -8.66
CA LEU A 69 2.10 -18.60 -8.95
C LEU A 69 0.74 -19.26 -8.86
N ASP A 70 0.67 -20.57 -8.65
CA ASP A 70 -0.57 -21.26 -8.33
C ASP A 70 -0.59 -21.45 -6.81
N ASN A 71 -1.42 -20.67 -6.10
CA ASN A 71 -1.56 -20.68 -4.62
C ASN A 71 -2.19 -21.98 -4.09
N THR A 72 -1.99 -23.09 -4.80
CA THR A 72 -2.61 -24.40 -4.59
C THR A 72 -1.75 -25.27 -3.68
N GLU A 73 -0.43 -25.01 -3.62
CA GLU A 73 0.53 -25.73 -2.78
C GLU A 73 1.36 -24.81 -1.88
N TYR A 74 1.93 -25.39 -0.82
CA TYR A 74 2.79 -24.66 0.11
C TYR A 74 4.16 -24.39 -0.52
N HIS A 75 4.54 -23.11 -0.59
CA HIS A 75 5.81 -22.68 -1.17
C HIS A 75 6.55 -21.73 -0.22
N PRO A 76 7.67 -22.15 0.41
CA PRO A 76 8.37 -21.35 1.42
C PRO A 76 8.93 -20.04 0.86
N THR A 77 9.28 -20.01 -0.43
CA THR A 77 9.77 -18.84 -1.15
C THR A 77 8.75 -17.70 -1.19
N THR A 78 7.45 -18.00 -1.30
CA THR A 78 6.37 -17.01 -1.29
C THR A 78 6.28 -16.31 0.07
N PHE A 79 6.43 -17.05 1.18
CA PHE A 79 6.46 -16.47 2.51
C PHE A 79 7.68 -15.57 2.73
N ILE A 80 8.86 -16.00 2.27
CA ILE A 80 10.08 -15.19 2.34
C ILE A 80 9.94 -13.92 1.51
N CYS A 81 9.47 -14.03 0.26
CA CYS A 81 9.25 -12.88 -0.61
C CYS A 81 8.22 -11.91 -0.03
N GLY A 82 7.11 -12.43 0.51
CA GLY A 82 6.07 -11.63 1.16
C GLY A 82 6.58 -10.90 2.41
N GLY A 83 7.27 -11.61 3.31
CA GLY A 83 7.87 -11.02 4.50
C GLY A 83 8.90 -9.95 4.17
N LEU A 84 9.77 -10.21 3.20
CA LEU A 84 10.75 -9.23 2.73
C LEU A 84 10.07 -8.00 2.11
N SER A 85 9.03 -8.21 1.30
CA SER A 85 8.27 -7.12 0.66
C SER A 85 7.58 -6.24 1.70
N MET A 86 6.95 -6.82 2.72
CA MET A 86 6.32 -6.08 3.80
C MET A 86 7.34 -5.30 4.64
N ALA A 87 8.42 -5.97 5.10
CA ALA A 87 9.41 -5.36 5.98
C ALA A 87 10.11 -4.19 5.30
N THR A 88 10.56 -4.38 4.06
CA THR A 88 11.22 -3.32 3.27
C THR A 88 10.27 -2.18 2.92
N SER A 89 9.01 -2.46 2.59
CA SER A 89 8.00 -1.42 2.36
C SER A 89 7.80 -0.57 3.60
N LEU A 90 7.70 -1.19 4.78
CA LEU A 90 7.61 -0.46 6.05
C LEU A 90 8.85 0.38 6.31
N THR A 91 10.06 -0.17 6.10
CA THR A 91 11.31 0.58 6.24
C THR A 91 11.34 1.79 5.31
N VAL A 92 10.97 1.63 4.05
CA VAL A 92 10.93 2.74 3.08
C VAL A 92 9.90 3.80 3.47
N MET A 93 8.70 3.40 3.90
CA MET A 93 7.71 4.34 4.40
C MET A 93 8.19 5.10 5.64
N ALA A 94 8.87 4.42 6.57
CA ALA A 94 9.44 5.03 7.76
C ALA A 94 10.54 6.04 7.42
N LEU A 95 11.45 5.68 6.51
CA LEU A 95 12.52 6.58 6.04
C LEU A 95 11.99 7.81 5.31
N LEU A 96 10.90 7.66 4.57
CA LEU A 96 10.27 8.76 3.83
C LEU A 96 9.26 9.55 4.67
N GLY A 97 8.98 9.12 5.90
CA GLY A 97 8.00 9.79 6.76
C GLY A 97 6.55 9.67 6.29
N VAL A 98 6.23 8.69 5.43
CA VAL A 98 4.90 8.49 4.83
C VAL A 98 4.24 7.21 5.29
N ILE A 99 4.41 6.87 6.58
CA ILE A 99 3.83 5.66 7.15
C ILE A 99 2.31 5.70 6.99
N HIS A 100 1.79 4.70 6.29
CA HIS A 100 0.38 4.36 6.23
C HIS A 100 0.26 2.86 6.50
N PRO A 101 -0.09 2.43 7.73
CA PRO A 101 -0.02 1.02 8.11
C PRO A 101 -0.76 0.05 7.14
N PRO A 102 -1.95 0.39 6.59
CA PRO A 102 -2.61 -0.44 5.58
C PRO A 102 -1.79 -0.68 4.31
N ALA A 103 -0.90 0.25 3.93
CA ALA A 103 -0.09 0.14 2.73
C ALA A 103 0.95 -0.98 2.80
N GLY A 104 1.39 -1.41 3.99
CA GLY A 104 2.27 -2.58 4.13
C GLY A 104 1.66 -3.83 3.50
N ALA A 105 0.33 -4.00 3.60
CA ALA A 105 -0.39 -5.09 2.95
C ALA A 105 -0.45 -4.94 1.41
N THR A 106 -0.34 -3.73 0.87
CA THR A 106 -0.20 -3.48 -0.58
C THR A 106 1.11 -4.04 -1.12
N GLY A 107 2.23 -3.79 -0.42
CA GLY A 107 3.52 -4.36 -0.78
C GLY A 107 3.55 -5.88 -0.63
N LEU A 108 2.96 -6.42 0.45
CA LEU A 108 2.80 -7.86 0.66
C LEU A 108 2.01 -8.52 -0.48
N ASN A 109 0.88 -7.93 -0.88
CA ASN A 109 0.03 -8.46 -1.95
C ASN A 109 0.77 -8.57 -3.28
N ALA A 110 1.72 -7.68 -3.56
CA ALA A 110 2.56 -7.76 -4.76
C ALA A 110 3.44 -9.03 -4.82
N ALA A 111 3.62 -9.75 -3.70
CA ALA A 111 4.40 -10.97 -3.62
C ALA A 111 3.55 -12.24 -3.45
N VAL A 112 2.39 -12.15 -2.78
CA VAL A 112 1.62 -13.36 -2.37
C VAL A 112 0.38 -13.64 -3.23
N GLN A 113 -0.14 -12.64 -3.96
CA GLN A 113 -1.32 -12.83 -4.79
C GLN A 113 -0.92 -13.06 -6.25
N ALA A 114 -1.15 -14.27 -6.76
CA ALA A 114 -0.81 -14.70 -8.12
C ALA A 114 -1.22 -13.70 -9.21
N ASN A 115 -2.45 -13.21 -9.13
CA ASN A 115 -3.02 -12.22 -10.04
C ASN A 115 -2.40 -10.83 -9.92
N VAL A 116 -1.85 -10.47 -8.76
CA VAL A 116 -1.09 -9.23 -8.59
C VAL A 116 0.32 -9.39 -9.14
N VAL A 117 0.94 -10.54 -8.91
CA VAL A 117 2.27 -10.85 -9.45
C VAL A 117 2.26 -10.83 -10.99
N SER A 118 1.21 -11.37 -11.61
CA SER A 118 1.03 -11.34 -13.07
C SER A 118 0.78 -9.92 -13.61
N LEU A 119 0.14 -9.06 -12.82
CA LEU A 119 -0.05 -7.64 -13.13
C LEU A 119 1.28 -6.88 -13.19
N SER A 120 2.27 -7.31 -12.39
CA SER A 120 3.63 -6.78 -12.40
C SER A 120 3.66 -5.25 -12.29
N TRP A 121 4.36 -4.55 -13.19
CA TRP A 121 4.47 -3.09 -13.19
C TRP A 121 3.14 -2.36 -13.36
N ARG A 122 2.11 -3.03 -13.91
CA ARG A 122 0.77 -2.45 -14.03
C ARG A 122 0.06 -2.36 -12.66
N TYR A 123 0.59 -2.99 -11.62
CA TYR A 123 0.07 -2.83 -10.27
C TYR A 123 0.19 -1.39 -9.76
N LEU A 124 1.27 -0.68 -10.08
CA LEU A 124 1.50 0.70 -9.64
C LEU A 124 0.39 1.66 -10.10
N PRO A 125 0.07 1.76 -11.41
CA PRO A 125 -1.01 2.63 -11.86
C PRO A 125 -2.38 2.18 -11.34
N THR A 126 -2.62 0.87 -11.15
CA THR A 126 -3.85 0.37 -10.52
C THR A 126 -3.98 0.89 -9.08
N ILE A 127 -2.91 0.79 -8.28
CA ILE A 127 -2.89 1.29 -6.91
C ILE A 127 -3.09 2.80 -6.86
N LEU A 128 -2.38 3.55 -7.71
CA LEU A 128 -2.54 5.01 -7.77
C LEU A 128 -3.96 5.42 -8.16
N ALA A 129 -4.57 4.74 -9.14
CA ALA A 129 -5.96 5.00 -9.53
C ALA A 129 -6.94 4.68 -8.39
N SER A 130 -6.79 3.53 -7.72
CA SER A 130 -7.61 3.17 -6.56
C SER A 130 -7.45 4.16 -5.41
N SER A 131 -6.23 4.60 -5.11
CA SER A 131 -5.95 5.63 -4.10
C SER A 131 -6.56 6.97 -4.50
N ALA A 132 -6.44 7.41 -5.75
CA ALA A 132 -7.03 8.67 -6.19
C ALA A 132 -8.56 8.67 -6.06
N ILE A 133 -9.23 7.59 -6.46
CA ILE A 133 -10.69 7.44 -6.35
C ILE A 133 -11.12 7.45 -4.89
N MET A 134 -10.44 6.70 -4.03
CA MET A 134 -10.78 6.63 -2.61
C MET A 134 -10.52 7.95 -1.89
N LEU A 135 -9.42 8.64 -2.20
CA LEU A 135 -9.12 9.94 -1.64
C LEU A 135 -10.16 10.99 -2.07
N ALA A 136 -10.56 10.99 -3.35
CA ALA A 136 -11.63 11.86 -3.83
C ALA A 136 -12.94 11.61 -3.06
N PHE A 137 -13.27 10.34 -2.82
CA PHE A 137 -14.47 10.00 -2.04
C PHE A 137 -14.33 10.38 -0.57
N ALA A 138 -13.16 10.22 0.05
CA ALA A 138 -12.87 10.69 1.41
C ALA A 138 -13.02 12.20 1.55
N CYS A 139 -12.47 12.97 0.60
CA CYS A 139 -12.68 14.41 0.55
C CYS A 139 -14.17 14.77 0.43
N LEU A 140 -14.92 14.10 -0.45
CA LEU A 140 -16.35 14.40 -0.61
C LEU A 140 -17.15 14.06 0.66
N PHE A 141 -17.01 12.83 1.17
CA PHE A 141 -17.82 12.30 2.25
C PHE A 141 -17.53 13.01 3.58
N ASN A 142 -16.26 13.18 3.94
CA ASN A 142 -15.88 13.79 5.21
C ASN A 142 -16.25 15.27 5.28
N ASN A 143 -16.12 16.01 4.18
CA ASN A 143 -16.54 17.42 4.12
C ASN A 143 -18.06 17.58 4.11
N LEU A 144 -18.82 16.65 3.50
CA LEU A 144 -20.28 16.65 3.58
C LEU A 144 -20.77 16.32 4.99
N GLY A 145 -20.06 15.44 5.70
CA GLY A 145 -20.26 15.10 7.10
C GLY A 145 -19.88 16.20 8.10
N ARG A 146 -19.59 17.43 7.64
CA ARG A 146 -19.18 18.60 8.44
C ARG A 146 -17.84 18.43 9.16
N GLN A 147 -17.06 17.41 8.83
CA GLN A 147 -15.67 17.31 9.24
C GLN A 147 -14.77 18.06 8.25
N ARG A 148 -13.56 18.43 8.68
CA ARG A 148 -12.59 19.11 7.82
C ARG A 148 -11.54 18.10 7.38
N TYR A 149 -11.61 17.66 6.13
CA TYR A 149 -10.64 16.72 5.57
C TYR A 149 -10.20 17.16 4.17
N PRO A 150 -8.91 17.15 3.85
CA PRO A 150 -7.80 16.84 4.74
C PRO A 150 -7.51 17.97 5.74
N THR A 151 -6.94 17.61 6.88
CA THR A 151 -6.50 18.55 7.91
C THR A 151 -5.20 19.24 7.47
N PHE A 152 -4.31 18.47 6.85
CA PHE A 152 -3.13 18.97 6.15
C PHE A 152 -2.83 18.07 4.94
N TRP A 153 -2.20 18.66 3.91
CA TRP A 153 -1.76 17.90 2.74
C TRP A 153 -0.36 17.33 2.95
N ILE A 154 0.58 18.17 3.37
CA ILE A 154 1.97 17.80 3.70
C ILE A 154 2.12 18.00 5.20
N ASP A 155 2.72 17.03 5.88
CA ASP A 155 2.94 17.13 7.33
C ASP A 155 3.86 18.33 7.63
N PRO A 156 3.39 19.34 8.36
CA PRO A 156 4.21 20.50 8.72
C PRO A 156 5.29 20.15 9.75
N ASN A 157 5.18 19.03 10.45
CA ASN A 157 6.05 18.64 11.57
C ASN A 157 6.80 17.33 11.29
N LEU A 158 7.08 17.00 10.02
CA LEU A 158 7.77 15.77 9.67
C LEU A 158 9.18 15.70 10.32
N GLN A 159 9.25 15.07 11.49
CA GLN A 159 10.50 14.81 12.23
C GLN A 159 10.88 13.35 12.03
N LEU A 160 11.79 13.10 11.09
CA LEU A 160 12.32 11.75 10.81
C LEU A 160 13.25 11.23 11.91
N VAL A 161 13.79 12.14 12.72
CA VAL A 161 14.66 11.89 13.87
C VAL A 161 14.15 12.76 15.00
N GLU A 162 13.76 12.15 16.11
CA GLU A 162 13.49 12.92 17.33
C GLU A 162 14.80 13.60 17.75
N PRO A 163 14.79 14.92 18.00
CA PRO A 163 15.96 15.57 18.57
C PRO A 163 16.23 14.93 19.94
N ILE A 164 17.50 14.61 20.21
CA ILE A 164 17.94 14.10 21.52
C ILE A 164 17.40 15.06 22.58
N SER A 165 16.64 14.53 23.53
CA SER A 165 16.06 15.34 24.58
C SER A 165 17.19 15.96 25.40
N LYS A 166 17.10 17.26 25.69
CA LYS A 166 18.11 18.00 26.47
C LYS A 166 18.26 17.50 27.93
N GLU A 167 17.51 16.48 28.32
CA GLU A 167 17.58 15.83 29.62
C GLU A 167 18.72 14.81 29.72
N GLU A 168 19.30 14.36 28.59
CA GLU A 168 20.45 13.44 28.57
C GLU A 168 21.82 14.16 28.59
N GLU A 169 21.85 15.49 28.51
CA GLU A 169 23.09 16.31 28.58
C GLU A 169 23.39 16.89 29.98
N ALA A 170 22.59 16.56 31.01
CA ALA A 170 22.74 17.04 32.39
C ALA A 170 23.13 15.90 33.36
#